data_AF-A0A3A4T0I2-F1
#
_entry.id   AF-A0A3A4T0I2-F1
#
_cell.length_a   1.000
_cell.length_b   1.000
_cell.length_c   1.000
_cell.angle_alpha   90.00
_cell.angle_beta   90.00
_cell.angle_gamma   90.00
#
_symmetry.space_group_name_H-M   'P 1'
#
loop_
_entity.id
_entity.type
_entity.pdbx_description
1 polymer ?
#
loop_
_entity_poly.entity_id
_entity_poly.type
_entity_poly.pdbx_seq_one_letter_code
_entity_poly.pdbx_strand_id
1 'polypeptide(L)'
;MAITVYPSSNYNSFISLNDATAYFGTRLYSDKFLSASEPIKGAALTTAFRSINELDLAIDPTEAHHIKALKEAQCEQALHELRKDLDSQNARSFIPIDIKLTNNRELPRYSQRAMAILRPYLSMPSVQIVR
;
A
#
# COMPACT_ATOMS: atom_id res chain seq x y z
N MET A 1 -1.38 -30.27 -7.41
CA MET A 1 -0.73 -29.95 -6.13
C MET A 1 -0.22 -28.53 -6.21
N ALA A 2 -0.84 -27.58 -5.52
CA ALA A 2 -0.32 -26.22 -5.40
C ALA A 2 0.29 -26.10 -4.01
N ILE A 3 1.62 -26.12 -3.94
CA ILE A 3 2.35 -25.82 -2.72
C ILE A 3 2.30 -24.29 -2.58
N THR A 4 1.42 -23.77 -1.73
CA THR A 4 1.53 -22.38 -1.28
C THR A 4 2.67 -22.33 -0.27
N VAL A 5 3.90 -22.30 -0.78
CA VAL A 5 5.09 -22.01 0.00
C VAL A 5 4.96 -20.55 0.45
N TYR A 6 4.83 -20.29 1.74
CA TYR A 6 5.30 -19.03 2.31
C TYR A 6 6.77 -19.25 2.64
N PRO A 7 7.74 -18.72 1.87
CA PRO A 7 9.13 -18.95 2.17
C PRO A 7 9.61 -17.89 3.16
N SER A 8 10.11 -18.36 4.30
CA SER A 8 11.25 -17.83 5.08
C SER A 8 11.72 -16.41 4.77
N SER A 9 11.66 -15.53 5.80
CA SER A 9 12.58 -14.42 6.09
C SER A 9 13.42 -13.93 4.88
N ASN A 10 12.85 -13.07 4.03
CA ASN A 10 13.52 -12.16 3.05
C ASN A 10 12.57 -11.54 2.01
N TYR A 11 11.24 -11.74 2.10
CA TYR A 11 10.29 -11.07 1.20
C TYR A 11 10.02 -9.61 1.61
N ASN A 12 9.97 -8.72 0.62
CA ASN A 12 9.64 -7.29 0.78
C ASN A 12 8.34 -6.89 0.06
N SER A 13 7.56 -7.84 -0.45
CA SER A 13 6.34 -7.60 -1.23
C SER A 13 5.45 -8.85 -1.31
N PHE A 14 4.13 -8.69 -1.29
CA PHE A 14 3.15 -9.76 -1.59
C PHE A 14 2.91 -9.94 -3.09
N ILE A 15 3.23 -8.93 -3.90
CA ILE A 15 3.01 -8.92 -5.35
C ILE A 15 4.31 -8.64 -6.11
N SER A 16 4.51 -9.29 -7.26
CA SER A 16 5.65 -8.96 -8.12
C SER A 16 5.44 -7.62 -8.83
N LEU A 17 6.52 -6.99 -9.29
CA LEU A 17 6.43 -5.74 -10.05
C LEU A 17 5.62 -5.90 -11.34
N ASN A 18 5.76 -7.04 -12.03
CA ASN A 18 5.05 -7.34 -13.26
C ASN A 18 3.56 -7.52 -13.00
N ASP A 19 3.18 -8.27 -11.96
CA ASP A 19 1.78 -8.46 -11.59
C ASP A 19 1.13 -7.15 -11.12
N ALA A 20 1.89 -6.30 -10.40
CA ALA A 20 1.43 -4.97 -10.03
C ALA A 20 1.20 -4.08 -11.27
N THR A 21 2.09 -4.16 -12.26
CA THR A 21 1.95 -3.42 -13.52
C THR A 21 0.71 -3.90 -14.30
N ALA A 22 0.46 -5.21 -14.34
CA ALA A 22 -0.75 -5.78 -14.93
C ALA A 22 -2.02 -5.33 -14.20
N TYR A 23 -2.00 -5.33 -12.86
CA TYR A 23 -3.08 -4.77 -12.04
C TYR A 23 -3.39 -3.33 -12.43
N PHE A 24 -2.37 -2.48 -12.52
CA PHE A 24 -2.53 -1.07 -12.84
C PHE A 24 -2.89 -0.80 -14.31
N GLY A 25 -2.55 -1.69 -15.24
CA GLY A 25 -2.94 -1.58 -16.64
C GLY A 25 -4.46 -1.62 -16.88
N THR A 26 -5.21 -2.18 -15.93
CA THR A 26 -6.68 -2.23 -15.99
C THR A 26 -7.36 -1.24 -15.03
N ARG A 27 -6.57 -0.51 -14.23
CA ARG A 27 -7.04 0.30 -13.12
C ARG A 27 -7.15 1.77 -13.51
N LEU A 28 -8.32 2.38 -13.29
CA LEU A 28 -8.49 3.82 -13.44
C LEU A 28 -7.60 4.61 -12.45
N TYR A 29 -7.05 5.73 -12.92
CA TYR A 29 -6.18 6.65 -12.16
C TYR A 29 -4.85 6.03 -11.69
N SER A 30 -4.35 5.03 -12.42
CA SER A 30 -3.07 4.37 -12.14
C SER A 30 -1.86 5.05 -12.80
N ASP A 31 -2.08 6.16 -13.52
CA ASP A 31 -1.07 6.83 -14.34
C ASP A 31 0.23 7.11 -13.57
N LYS A 32 0.11 7.50 -12.29
CA LYS A 32 1.25 7.76 -11.41
C LYS A 32 2.12 6.54 -11.15
N PHE A 33 1.51 5.36 -11.02
CA PHE A 33 2.29 4.13 -10.92
C PHE A 33 2.88 3.79 -12.28
N LEU A 34 2.10 3.82 -13.36
CA LEU A 34 2.56 3.42 -14.69
C LEU A 34 3.71 4.30 -15.20
N SER A 35 3.66 5.62 -14.96
CA SER A 35 4.68 6.59 -15.36
C SER A 35 5.94 6.60 -14.50
N ALA A 36 5.93 5.96 -13.34
CA ALA A 36 7.09 5.88 -12.46
C ALA A 36 8.16 4.92 -13.03
N SER A 37 9.43 5.20 -12.73
CA SER A 37 10.53 4.28 -13.06
C SER A 37 10.44 3.01 -12.22
N GLU A 38 11.01 1.90 -12.72
CA GLU A 38 10.99 0.61 -12.00
C GLU A 38 11.55 0.68 -10.57
N PRO A 39 12.67 1.39 -10.29
CA PRO A 39 13.15 1.54 -8.91
C PRO A 39 12.15 2.22 -7.98
N ILE A 40 11.44 3.23 -8.49
CA ILE A 40 10.43 3.97 -7.73
C ILE A 40 9.20 3.08 -7.47
N LYS A 41 8.75 2.32 -8.47
CA LYS A 41 7.66 1.35 -8.31
C LYS A 41 8.01 0.29 -7.26
N GLY A 42 9.23 -0.27 -7.32
CA GLY A 42 9.72 -1.27 -6.37
C GLY A 42 9.81 -0.75 -4.93
N ALA A 43 10.31 0.48 -4.77
CA ALA A 43 10.36 1.15 -3.47
C ALA A 43 8.95 1.38 -2.91
N ALA A 44 8.01 1.89 -3.72
CA ALA A 44 6.63 2.11 -3.30
C ALA A 44 5.93 0.81 -2.87
N LEU A 45 6.12 -0.28 -3.61
CA LEU A 45 5.60 -1.60 -3.23
C LEU A 45 6.20 -2.09 -1.91
N THR A 46 7.50 -1.90 -1.70
CA THR A 46 8.17 -2.29 -0.45
C THR A 46 7.68 -1.47 0.74
N THR A 47 7.50 -0.16 0.57
CA THR A 47 6.96 0.72 1.62
C THR A 47 5.51 0.35 1.96
N ALA A 48 4.70 0.06 0.94
CA ALA A 48 3.33 -0.40 1.11
C ALA A 48 3.25 -1.75 1.85
N PHE A 49 4.14 -2.70 1.49
CA PHE A 49 4.25 -3.99 2.17
C PHE A 49 4.55 -3.82 3.66
N ARG A 50 5.54 -2.98 4.02
CA ARG A 50 5.87 -2.69 5.42
C ARG A 50 4.66 -2.09 6.15
N SER A 51 4.00 -1.11 5.53
CA SER A 51 2.85 -0.44 6.13
C SER A 51 1.68 -1.40 6.39
N ILE A 52 1.41 -2.34 5.47
CA ILE A 52 0.36 -3.35 5.65
C ILE A 52 0.72 -4.37 6.72
N ASN A 53 1.99 -4.78 6.82
CA ASN A 53 2.44 -5.70 7.87
C ASN A 53 2.40 -5.10 9.28
N GLU A 54 2.31 -3.78 9.41
CA GLU A 54 2.06 -3.13 10.71
C GLU A 54 0.59 -3.22 11.16
N LEU A 55 -0.32 -3.61 10.26
CA LEU A 55 -1.73 -3.81 10.59
C LEU A 55 -1.92 -5.19 11.21
N ASP A 56 -2.74 -5.25 12.25
CA ASP A 56 -3.20 -6.51 12.83
C ASP A 56 -4.32 -7.10 11.96
N LEU A 57 -3.94 -8.06 11.11
CA LEU A 57 -4.79 -8.66 10.09
C LEU A 57 -4.99 -10.15 10.36
N ALA A 58 -6.24 -10.57 10.50
CA ALA A 58 -6.65 -11.96 10.58
C ALA A 58 -6.76 -12.57 9.17
N ILE A 59 -5.60 -12.77 8.53
CA ILE A 59 -5.52 -13.28 7.15
C ILE A 59 -4.91 -14.68 7.16
N ASP A 60 -5.64 -15.64 6.60
CA ASP A 60 -5.13 -16.99 6.36
C ASP A 60 -4.29 -17.02 5.07
N PRO A 61 -2.99 -17.27 5.17
CA PRO A 61 -2.10 -17.36 4.03
C PRO A 61 -2.47 -18.46 3.01
N THR A 62 -3.20 -19.50 3.43
CA THR A 62 -3.53 -20.64 2.57
C THR A 62 -4.72 -20.37 1.64
N GLU A 63 -5.50 -19.32 1.91
CA GLU A 63 -6.69 -18.99 1.16
C GLU A 63 -6.40 -18.02 0.01
N ALA A 64 -6.76 -18.39 -1.22
CA ALA A 64 -6.42 -17.60 -2.40
C ALA A 64 -7.02 -16.17 -2.38
N HIS A 65 -8.20 -16.01 -1.80
CA HIS A 65 -8.88 -14.72 -1.73
C HIS A 65 -8.24 -13.76 -0.71
N HIS A 66 -7.70 -14.31 0.39
CA HIS A 66 -6.89 -13.60 1.37
C HIS A 66 -5.59 -13.06 0.79
N ILE A 67 -4.85 -13.91 0.05
CA ILE A 67 -3.64 -13.47 -0.68
C ILE A 67 -3.98 -12.37 -1.68
N LYS A 68 -5.09 -12.55 -2.42
CA LYS A 68 -5.54 -11.55 -3.39
C LYS A 68 -5.83 -10.20 -2.72
N ALA A 69 -6.51 -10.20 -1.58
CA ALA A 69 -6.78 -8.99 -0.81
C ALA A 69 -5.48 -8.28 -0.38
N LEU A 70 -4.47 -9.02 0.12
CA LEU A 70 -3.17 -8.46 0.45
C LEU A 70 -2.47 -7.81 -0.76
N LYS A 71 -2.46 -8.50 -1.90
CA LYS A 71 -1.85 -8.00 -3.15
C LYS A 71 -2.53 -6.72 -3.63
N GLU A 72 -3.85 -6.70 -3.67
CA GLU A 72 -4.63 -5.53 -4.12
C GLU A 72 -4.49 -4.36 -3.14
N ALA A 73 -4.51 -4.63 -1.83
CA ALA A 73 -4.28 -3.62 -0.81
C ALA A 73 -2.87 -3.03 -0.91
N GLN A 74 -1.86 -3.86 -1.16
CA GLN A 74 -0.49 -3.39 -1.36
C GLN A 74 -0.36 -2.51 -2.59
N CYS A 75 -1.01 -2.85 -3.71
CA CYS A 75 -1.06 -1.97 -4.87
C CYS A 75 -1.70 -0.61 -4.53
N GLU A 76 -2.89 -0.61 -3.92
CA GLU A 76 -3.60 0.64 -3.60
C GLU A 76 -2.86 1.50 -2.57
N GLN A 77 -2.10 0.88 -1.64
CA GLN A 77 -1.21 1.59 -0.73
C GLN A 77 0.03 2.13 -1.45
N ALA A 78 0.65 1.36 -2.34
CA ALA A 78 1.81 1.81 -3.11
C ALA A 78 1.48 3.02 -3.98
N LEU A 79 0.29 3.02 -4.61
CA LEU A 79 -0.20 4.17 -5.37
C LEU A 79 -0.40 5.41 -4.48
N HIS A 80 -0.84 5.22 -3.24
CA HIS A 80 -0.98 6.31 -2.26
C HIS A 80 0.37 6.88 -1.84
N GLU A 81 1.37 6.03 -1.56
CA GLU A 81 2.74 6.47 -1.24
C GLU A 81 3.34 7.30 -2.39
N LEU A 82 3.19 6.86 -3.64
CA LEU A 82 3.67 7.59 -4.81
C LEU A 82 3.03 8.97 -4.94
N ARG A 83 1.73 9.10 -4.64
CA ARG A 83 1.02 10.38 -4.69
C ARG A 83 1.47 11.31 -3.57
N LYS A 84 1.65 10.79 -2.36
CA LYS A 84 2.12 11.55 -1.20
C LYS A 84 3.52 12.12 -1.40
N ASP A 85 4.45 11.31 -1.91
CA ASP A 85 5.84 11.73 -2.10
C ASP A 85 5.96 12.80 -3.19
N LEU A 86 5.21 12.66 -4.31
CA LEU A 86 5.16 13.66 -5.37
C LEU A 86 4.48 14.97 -4.95
N ASP A 87 3.44 14.94 -4.12
CA ASP A 87 2.81 16.16 -3.58
C ASP A 87 3.80 16.92 -2.68
N SER A 88 4.61 16.19 -1.90
CA SER A 88 5.65 16.78 -1.07
C SER A 88 6.84 17.34 -1.87
N GLN A 89 7.15 16.75 -3.03
CA GLN A 89 8.16 17.28 -3.97
C GLN A 89 7.63 18.45 -4.81
N ASN A 90 6.38 18.41 -5.27
CA ASN A 90 5.74 19.52 -6.00
C ASN A 90 5.54 20.76 -5.13
N ALA A 91 5.27 20.60 -3.83
CA ALA A 91 5.25 21.70 -2.87
C ALA A 91 6.62 22.38 -2.66
N ARG A 92 7.72 21.68 -2.98
CA ARG A 92 9.09 22.20 -2.83
C ARG A 92 9.65 22.87 -4.08
N SER A 93 9.09 22.63 -5.26
CA SER A 93 9.69 23.06 -6.53
C SER A 93 9.29 24.45 -7.03
N PHE A 94 8.43 25.20 -6.32
CA PHE A 94 7.92 26.49 -6.82
C PHE A 94 8.02 27.69 -5.87
N ILE A 95 8.63 27.56 -4.69
CA ILE A 95 8.71 28.66 -3.74
C ILE A 95 10.19 29.04 -3.52
N PRO A 96 10.65 30.20 -4.04
CA PRO A 96 11.92 30.75 -3.60
C PRO A 96 11.79 31.12 -2.12
N ILE A 97 12.69 30.57 -1.32
CA ILE A 97 13.16 31.00 0.00
C ILE A 97 12.18 31.89 0.80
N ASP A 98 11.71 31.32 1.92
CA ASP A 98 11.13 31.97 3.10
C ASP A 98 9.60 32.05 3.25
N ILE A 99 8.87 31.06 2.73
CA ILE A 99 7.52 30.76 3.24
C ILE A 99 7.45 29.27 3.55
N LYS A 100 7.56 28.92 4.84
CA LYS A 100 7.14 27.61 5.34
C LYS A 100 5.62 27.50 5.19
N LEU A 101 5.13 27.16 4.00
CA LEU A 101 3.82 26.53 3.90
C LEU A 101 3.94 25.16 4.57
N THR A 102 3.70 25.12 5.88
CA THR A 102 3.29 23.89 6.55
C THR A 102 1.93 23.51 5.97
N ASN A 103 1.94 22.87 4.80
CA ASN A 103 0.84 22.04 4.36
C ASN A 103 0.82 20.79 5.26
N ASN A 104 0.52 21.00 6.54
CA ASN A 104 0.17 19.98 7.53
C ASN A 104 -1.24 19.46 7.24
N ARG A 105 -1.56 19.18 5.97
CA ARG A 105 -2.54 18.13 5.71
C ARG A 105 -1.80 16.85 6.01
N GLU A 106 -1.94 16.37 7.24
CA GLU A 106 -1.56 15.01 7.61
C GLU A 106 -2.31 14.07 6.66
N LEU A 107 -1.68 13.76 5.52
CA LEU A 107 -2.23 12.81 4.57
C LEU A 107 -2.35 11.49 5.33
N PRO A 108 -3.52 10.85 5.30
CA PRO A 108 -3.76 9.64 6.06
C PRO A 108 -2.65 8.63 5.74
N ARG A 109 -2.12 7.98 6.78
CA ARG A 109 -1.04 7.00 6.65
C ARG A 109 -1.40 5.89 5.66
N TYR A 110 -2.66 5.54 5.57
CA TYR A 110 -3.17 4.48 4.72
C TYR A 110 -4.10 5.00 3.63
N SER A 111 -4.02 4.38 2.46
CA SER A 111 -4.96 4.55 1.37
C SER A 111 -6.36 4.12 1.81
N GLN A 112 -7.36 4.97 1.58
CA GLN A 112 -8.76 4.62 1.85
C GLN A 112 -9.19 3.34 1.12
N ARG A 113 -8.66 3.12 -0.09
CA ARG A 113 -8.94 1.90 -0.87
C ARG A 113 -8.25 0.68 -0.30
N ALA A 114 -6.97 0.79 0.09
CA ALA A 114 -6.28 -0.30 0.76
C ALA A 114 -7.00 -0.69 2.06
N MET A 115 -7.42 0.30 2.86
CA MET A 115 -8.18 0.05 4.07
C MET A 115 -9.57 -0.53 3.79
N ALA A 116 -10.24 -0.13 2.72
CA ALA A 116 -11.52 -0.72 2.34
C ALA A 116 -11.40 -2.21 1.98
N ILE A 117 -10.30 -2.60 1.31
CA ILE A 117 -9.99 -3.99 0.99
C ILE A 117 -9.66 -4.78 2.26
N LEU A 118 -8.87 -4.19 3.17
CA LEU A 118 -8.40 -4.86 4.39
C LEU A 118 -9.42 -4.86 5.53
N ARG A 119 -10.45 -4.02 5.47
CA ARG A 119 -11.44 -3.84 6.55
C ARG A 119 -12.06 -5.15 7.06
N PRO A 120 -12.44 -6.13 6.21
CA PRO A 120 -12.99 -7.41 6.68
C PRO A 120 -12.01 -8.24 7.49
N TYR A 121 -10.71 -7.99 7.33
CA TYR A 121 -9.62 -8.74 7.93
C TYR A 121 -8.97 -8.04 9.12
N LEU A 122 -9.35 -6.81 9.42
CA LEU A 122 -8.84 -6.10 10.59
C LEU A 122 -9.36 -6.80 11.86
N SER A 123 -8.43 -7.24 12.70
CA SER A 123 -8.73 -7.74 14.03
C SER A 123 -9.35 -6.60 14.85
N MET A 124 -10.68 -6.53 14.91
CA MET A 124 -11.32 -5.60 15.84
C MET A 124 -11.10 -6.12 17.26
N PRO A 125 -10.54 -5.32 18.18
CA PRO A 125 -10.54 -5.70 19.58
C PRO A 125 -12.00 -5.83 20.03
N SER A 126 -12.44 -7.06 20.32
CA SER A 126 -13.76 -7.29 20.89
C SER A 126 -13.78 -6.69 22.28
N VAL A 127 -14.42 -5.52 22.45
CA VAL A 127 -14.69 -4.97 23.79
C VAL A 127 -15.76 -5.85 24.42
N GLN A 128 -15.32 -6.80 25.26
CA GLN A 128 -16.24 -7.50 26.15
C GLN A 128 -16.63 -6.54 27.27
N ILE A 129 -17.87 -6.08 27.27
CA ILE A 129 -18.44 -5.38 28.43
C ILE A 129 -18.71 -6.47 29.47
N VAL A 130 -17.77 -6.63 30.40
CA VAL A 130 -18.00 -7.44 31.61
C VAL A 130 -19.02 -6.68 32.45
N ARG A 131 -20.23 -7.23 32.60
CA ARG A 131 -21.25 -6.76 33.56
C ARG A 131 -21.23 -7.65 34.79
#